data_AF-F4SDW9-F1
#
_entry.id   AF-F4SDW9-F1
#
_cell.length_a   1.000
_cell.length_b   1.000
_cell.length_c   1.000
_cell.angle_alpha   90.00
_cell.angle_beta   90.00
_cell.angle_gamma   90.00
#
_symmetry.space_group_name_H-M   'P 1'
#
loop_
_entity.id
_entity.type
_entity.pdbx_description
1 polymer ?
#
loop_
_entity_poly.entity_id
_entity_poly.type
_entity_poly.pdbx_seq_one_letter_code
_entity_poly.pdbx_strand_id
1 'polypeptide(L)' 'MQIWHSNGDFGILGHSFRVGGASLRAALGIPHSAIKTLGRWTSACYALYLRDYSSEDMAETCRLLEVLNG' A
#
# COMPACT_ATOMS: atom_id res chain seq x y z
N MET A 1 -5.21 15.01 13.61
CA MET A 1 -4.98 13.59 13.25
C MET A 1 -4.24 12.94 14.41
N GLN A 2 -4.93 12.31 15.37
CA GLN A 2 -4.24 11.73 16.53
C GLN A 2 -5.05 10.57 17.15
N ILE A 3 -5.36 9.56 16.34
CA ILE A 3 -6.17 8.39 16.77
C ILE A 3 -5.28 7.21 17.22
N TRP A 4 -3.99 7.22 16.85
CA TRP A 4 -3.08 6.08 17.05
C TRP A 4 -2.20 6.19 18.32
N HIS A 5 -2.35 7.25 19.11
CA HIS A 5 -1.54 7.47 20.32
C HIS A 5 -1.90 6.54 21.49
N SER A 6 -3.07 5.91 21.47
CA SER A 6 -3.61 5.25 22.67
C SER A 6 -3.09 3.84 22.92
N ASN A 7 -2.43 3.19 21.94
CA ASN A 7 -2.10 1.75 22.02
C ASN A 7 -0.60 1.40 21.90
N GLY A 8 0.31 2.38 21.96
CA GLY A 8 1.76 2.09 22.04
C GLY A 8 2.46 1.67 20.74
N ASP A 9 1.77 1.64 19.60
CA ASP A 9 2.37 1.41 18.29
C ASP A 9 2.96 2.70 17.71
N PHE A 10 4.10 3.12 18.24
CA PHE A 10 4.85 4.30 17.79
C PHE A 10 5.35 4.22 16.33
N GLY A 11 5.24 3.05 15.67
CA GLY A 11 5.78 2.78 14.34
C GLY A 11 4.79 2.82 13.17
N ILE A 12 3.48 2.76 13.41
CA ILE A 12 2.47 2.76 12.34
C ILE A 12 1.84 4.14 12.21
N LEU A 13 2.51 4.98 11.42
CA LEU A 13 2.00 6.27 11.02
C LEU A 13 1.09 6.11 9.80
N GLY A 14 0.18 7.06 9.55
CA GLY A 14 -0.60 7.09 8.30
C GLY A 14 0.27 7.03 7.02
N HIS A 15 1.56 7.39 7.15
CA HIS A 15 2.56 7.19 6.10
C HIS A 15 2.74 5.71 5.71
N SER A 16 2.78 4.79 6.67
CA SER A 16 2.94 3.35 6.41
C SER A 16 1.78 2.79 5.58
N PHE A 17 0.55 3.22 5.87
CA PHE A 17 -0.63 2.87 5.06
C PHE A 17 -0.57 3.46 3.64
N ARG A 18 -0.10 4.70 3.49
CA ARG A 18 0.07 5.33 2.16
C ARG A 18 1.11 4.60 1.33
N VAL A 19 2.21 4.17 1.95
CA VAL A 19 3.26 3.38 1.30
C VAL A 19 2.71 2.01 0.91
N GLY A 20 2.12 1.27 1.85
CA GLY A 20 1.56 -0.06 1.57
C GLY A 20 0.50 -0.04 0.47
N GLY A 21 -0.37 0.96 0.46
CA GLY A 21 -1.37 1.14 -0.60
C GLY A 21 -0.78 1.53 -1.95
N ALA A 22 0.41 2.14 -2.01
CA ALA A 22 1.11 2.38 -3.27
C ALA A 22 1.78 1.10 -3.77
N SER A 23 2.45 0.35 -2.88
CA SER A 23 3.10 -0.92 -3.18
C SER A 23 2.10 -1.98 -3.68
N LEU A 24 0.96 -2.13 -3.00
CA LEU A 24 -0.09 -3.07 -3.42
C LEU A 24 -0.61 -2.76 -4.84
N ARG A 25 -0.90 -1.49 -5.13
CA ARG A 25 -1.41 -1.09 -6.45
C ARG A 25 -0.38 -1.31 -7.55
N ALA A 26 0.90 -1.06 -7.27
CA ALA A 26 1.97 -1.32 -8.21
C ALA A 26 2.09 -2.83 -8.49
N ALA A 27 2.03 -3.65 -7.45
CA ALA A 27 2.08 -5.11 -7.57
C ALA A 27 0.89 -5.68 -8.37
N LEU A 28 -0.29 -5.06 -8.25
CA LEU A 28 -1.48 -5.38 -9.06
C LEU A 28 -1.43 -4.82 -10.49
N GLY A 29 -0.32 -4.21 -10.91
CA GLY A 29 -0.15 -3.68 -12.27
C GLY A 29 -0.94 -2.39 -12.57
N ILE A 30 -1.38 -1.67 -11.53
CA ILE A 30 -2.07 -0.39 -11.72
C ILE A 30 -1.06 0.64 -12.29
N PRO A 31 -1.43 1.41 -13.33
CA PRO A 31 -0.54 2.40 -13.90
C PRO A 31 -0.03 3.42 -12.87
N HIS A 32 1.26 3.77 -12.99
CA HIS A 32 1.94 4.75 -12.13
C HIS A 32 1.22 6.10 -12.05
N SER A 33 0.59 6.55 -13.13
CA SER A 33 -0.22 7.77 -13.17
C SER A 33 -1.43 7.68 -12.23
N ALA A 34 -2.11 6.53 -12.21
CA ALA A 34 -3.24 6.28 -11.31
C ALA A 34 -2.78 6.17 -9.85
N ILE A 35 -1.66 5.48 -9.57
CA ILE A 35 -1.07 5.39 -8.23
C ILE A 35 -0.73 6.78 -7.69
N LYS A 36 -0.12 7.64 -8.52
CA LYS A 36 0.23 9.01 -8.15
C LYS A 36 -1.01 9.82 -7.77
N THR A 37 -2.06 9.76 -8.59
CA THR A 37 -3.33 10.46 -8.36
C THR A 37 -4.05 9.94 -7.11
N LEU A 38 -4.21 8.63 -6.98
CA LEU A 38 -4.90 7.99 -5.86
C LEU A 38 -4.19 8.20 -4.52
N GLY A 39 -2.85 8.17 -4.52
CA GLY A 39 -2.02 8.38 -3.34
C GLY A 39 -1.74 9.85 -3.00
N ARG A 40 -2.27 10.79 -3.81
CA ARG A 40 -2.03 12.25 -3.72
C ARG A 40 -0.54 12.56 -3.62
N TRP A 41 0.26 11.89 -4.44
CA TRP A 41 1.70 12.09 -4.49
C TRP A 41 2.00 13.29 -5.40
N THR A 42 2.65 14.30 -4.85
CA THR A 42 3.07 15.48 -5.61
C THR A 42 4.23 15.15 -6.55
N SER A 43 5.11 14.22 -6.16
CA SER A 43 6.24 13.73 -6.94
C SER A 43 6.18 12.21 -7.15
N ALA A 44 7.16 11.66 -7.88
CA ALA A 44 7.31 10.22 -8.06
C ALA A 44 8.02 9.52 -6.89
N CYS A 45 8.14 10.16 -5.72
CA CYS A 45 8.87 9.59 -4.57
C CYS A 45 8.30 8.26 -4.07
N TYR A 46 7.05 7.94 -4.39
CA TYR A 46 6.44 6.65 -4.07
C TYR A 46 7.16 5.46 -4.74
N ALA A 47 7.85 5.69 -5.86
CA ALA A 47 8.58 4.65 -6.59
C ALA A 47 9.69 4.00 -5.74
N LEU A 48 10.26 4.75 -4.78
CA LEU A 48 11.31 4.26 -3.87
C LEU A 48 10.82 3.16 -2.92
N TYR A 49 9.50 3.03 -2.76
CA TYR A 49 8.91 2.04 -1.87
C TYR A 49 8.31 0.84 -2.62
N LEU A 50 8.36 0.85 -3.95
CA LEU A 50 7.89 -0.27 -4.74
C LEU A 50 8.91 -1.41 -4.63
N ARG A 51 8.39 -2.62 -4.41
CA ARG A 51 9.17 -3.83 -4.32
C ARG A 51 8.60 -4.84 -5.30
N ASP A 52 9.46 -5.71 -5.80
CA ASP A 52 9.02 -6.90 -6.50
C ASP A 52 8.47 -7.90 -5.47
N TYR A 53 7.33 -8.48 -5.81
CA TYR A 53 6.69 -9.52 -5.03
C TYR A 53 6.70 -10.81 -5.84
N SER A 54 6.86 -11.93 -5.15
CA SER A 54 6.83 -13.24 -5.80
C SER A 54 5.41 -13.56 -6.28
N SER A 55 5.30 -14.44 -7.27
CA SER A 55 3.99 -14.89 -7.77
C SER A 55 3.15 -15.58 -6.68
N GLU A 56 3.81 -16.26 -5.73
CA GLU A 56 3.16 -16.88 -4.56
C GLU A 56 2.58 -15.84 -3.59
N ASP A 57 3.35 -14.80 -3.26
CA ASP A 57 2.89 -13.70 -2.40
C ASP A 57 1.68 -12.99 -3.01
N MET A 58 1.70 -12.80 -4.34
CA MET A 58 0.62 -12.19 -5.08
C MET A 58 -0.64 -13.07 -5.08
N ALA A 59 -0.49 -14.38 -5.29
CA ALA A 59 -1.59 -15.32 -5.28
C ALA A 59 -2.27 -15.37 -3.90
N GLU A 60 -1.49 -15.42 -2.83
CA GLU A 60 -2.02 -15.44 -1.46
C GLU A 60 -2.69 -14.10 -1.10
N THR A 61 -2.09 -12.97 -1.49
CA THR A 61 -2.70 -11.65 -1.30
C THR A 61 -4.05 -11.54 -2.01
N CYS A 62 -4.15 -11.99 -3.26
CA CYS A 62 -5.40 -12.00 -4.01
C CYS A 62 -6.47 -12.85 -3.31
N ARG A 63 -6.11 -14.05 -2.83
CA ARG A 63 -7.02 -14.90 -2.05
C ARG A 63 -7.51 -14.20 -0.78
N LEU A 64 -6.63 -13.55 -0.03
CA LEU A 64 -7.02 -12.83 1.19
C LEU A 64 -7.97 -11.66 0.90
N LEU A 65 -7.76 -10.94 -0.20
CA LEU A 65 -8.65 -9.86 -0.63
C LEU A 65 -10.06 -10.37 -0.97
N GLU A 66 -10.17 -11.55 -1.59
CA GLU A 66 -11.46 -12.19 -1.86
C GLU A 66 -12.19 -12.53 -0.57
N VAL A 67 -11.50 -13.06 0.44
CA VAL A 67 -12.07 -13.35 1.76
C VAL A 67 -12.56 -12.08 2.46
N LEU A 68 -11.82 -10.98 2.36
CA LEU A 68 -12.17 -9.70 3.00
C LEU A 68 -13.32 -8.96 2.30
N ASN A 69 -13.58 -9.26 1.02
CA ASN A 69 -14.68 -8.69 0.24
C ASN A 69 -15.97 -9.54 0.31
N GLY A 70 -15.93 -10.66 1.03
CA GLY A 70 -17.07 -11.58 1.25
C GLY A 70 -17.96 -11.23 2.43
#